data_AF-A0A964L388-F1
#
_entry.id   AF-A0A964L388-F1
#
_cell.length_a   1.000
_cell.length_b   1.000
_cell.length_c   1.000
_cell.angle_alpha   90.00
_cell.angle_beta   90.00
_cell.angle_gamma   90.00
#
_symmetry.space_group_name_H-M   'P 1'
#
loop_
_entity.id
_entity.type
_entity.pdbx_description
1 polymer ?
#
loop_
_entity_poly.entity_id
_entity_poly.type
_entity_poly.pdbx_seq_one_letter_code
_entity_poly.pdbx_strand_id
1 'polypeptide(L)'
;MYLGDHPPPHGHVVLREGRDAIVEIDSLAVIGKLAVREIRDALDWISARKALLLGEWQRYNPRANFSTPNFSPSAHWNRTG
;
A
#
# COMPACT_ATOMS: atom_id res chain seq x y z
N MET A 1 13.80 8.00 -8.58
CA MET A 1 13.36 8.53 -7.27
C MET A 1 13.36 10.04 -7.38
N TYR A 2 12.19 10.64 -7.62
CA TYR A 2 12.01 12.09 -7.69
C TYR A 2 11.44 12.60 -6.35
N LEU A 3 11.69 13.86 -6.05
CA LEU A 3 11.16 14.53 -4.84
C LEU A 3 9.62 14.52 -4.92
N GLY A 4 8.95 13.76 -4.04
CA GLY A 4 7.48 13.60 -4.04
C GLY A 4 6.97 12.29 -4.65
N ASP A 5 7.85 11.47 -5.24
CA ASP A 5 7.52 10.14 -5.76
C ASP A 5 7.78 9.05 -4.70
N HIS A 6 7.15 9.23 -3.53
CA HIS A 6 7.06 8.19 -2.53
C HIS A 6 5.65 7.59 -2.63
N PRO A 7 5.51 6.32 -3.05
CA PRO A 7 4.21 5.68 -3.10
C PRO A 7 3.58 5.69 -1.69
N PRO A 8 2.24 5.80 -1.61
CA PRO A 8 1.54 5.72 -0.33
C PRO A 8 1.92 4.43 0.44
N PRO A 9 1.72 4.41 1.77
CA PRO A 9 2.02 3.22 2.58
C PRO A 9 1.32 1.99 2.00
N HIS A 10 2.09 0.99 1.56
CA HIS A 10 1.57 -0.23 0.97
C HIS A 10 2.29 -1.46 1.52
N GLY A 11 1.57 -2.58 1.55
CA GLY A 11 2.12 -3.90 1.86
C GLY A 11 2.08 -4.81 0.64
N HIS A 12 3.03 -5.75 0.57
CA HIS A 12 2.99 -6.84 -0.41
C HIS A 12 2.34 -8.06 0.24
N VAL A 13 1.30 -8.59 -0.41
CA VAL A 13 0.68 -9.87 -0.06
C VAL A 13 1.16 -10.91 -1.06
N VAL A 14 1.94 -11.89 -0.59
CA VAL A 14 2.48 -12.97 -1.41
C VAL A 14 1.76 -14.27 -1.07
N LEU A 15 1.16 -14.90 -2.07
CA LEU A 15 0.55 -16.22 -1.96
C LEU A 15 1.60 -17.32 -2.17
N ARG A 16 1.29 -18.52 -1.68
CA ARG A 16 2.17 -19.70 -1.75
C ARG A 16 2.64 -20.06 -3.16
N GLU A 17 1.84 -19.75 -4.17
CA GLU A 17 2.17 -20.03 -5.58
C GLU A 17 3.03 -18.94 -6.24
N GLY A 18 3.60 -18.03 -5.45
CA GLY A 18 4.46 -16.96 -5.95
C GLY A 18 3.72 -15.80 -6.60
N ARG A 19 2.38 -15.81 -6.59
CA ARG A 19 1.55 -14.68 -7.00
C ARG A 19 1.54 -13.63 -5.89
N ASP A 20 1.62 -12.36 -6.28
CA ASP A 20 1.62 -11.24 -5.35
C ASP A 20 0.62 -10.15 -5.74
N ALA A 21 0.24 -9.35 -4.74
CA ALA A 21 -0.48 -8.11 -4.91
C ALA A 21 0.07 -7.06 -3.95
N ILE A 22 -0.04 -5.81 -4.37
CA ILE A 22 0.22 -4.65 -3.54
C ILE A 22 -1.12 -4.22 -2.93
N VAL A 23 -1.12 -3.94 -1.62
CA VAL A 23 -2.28 -3.44 -0.89
C VAL A 23 -1.93 -2.11 -0.28
N GLU A 24 -2.65 -1.05 -0.62
CA GLU A 24 -2.54 0.23 0.06
C GLU A 24 -3.08 0.09 1.50
N ILE A 25 -2.29 0.48 2.50
CA ILE A 25 -2.62 0.23 3.92
C ILE A 25 -3.81 1.09 4.36
N ASP A 26 -3.98 2.28 3.79
CA ASP A 26 -5.07 3.18 4.17
C ASP A 26 -6.40 2.80 3.50
N SER A 27 -6.44 2.73 2.18
CA SER A 27 -7.67 2.45 1.42
C SER A 27 -8.02 0.97 1.30
N LEU A 28 -7.09 0.06 1.60
CA LEU A 28 -7.15 -1.37 1.25
C LEU A 28 -7.29 -1.63 -0.25
N ALA A 29 -6.96 -0.65 -1.09
CA ALA A 29 -6.95 -0.83 -2.53
C ALA A 29 -5.92 -1.89 -2.92
N VAL A 30 -6.39 -2.89 -3.67
CA VAL A 30 -5.56 -3.99 -4.18
C VAL A 30 -5.10 -3.63 -5.58
N ILE A 31 -3.79 -3.60 -5.78
CA ILE A 31 -3.14 -3.34 -7.05
C ILE A 31 -2.43 -4.63 -7.47
N GLY A 32 -2.88 -5.23 -8.58
CA GLY A 32 -2.33 -6.48 -9.08
C GLY A 32 -3.38 -7.34 -9.78
N LYS A 33 -3.02 -8.60 -10.05
CA LYS A 33 -3.89 -9.55 -10.75
C LYS A 33 -4.67 -10.48 -9.79
N LEU A 34 -4.45 -10.36 -8.49
CA LEU A 34 -5.13 -11.18 -7.50
C LEU A 34 -6.54 -10.66 -7.23
N ALA A 35 -7.50 -11.59 -7.22
CA ALA A 35 -8.85 -11.23 -6.83
C ALA A 35 -8.91 -10.98 -5.31
N VAL A 36 -9.68 -9.97 -4.90
CA VAL A 36 -9.89 -9.62 -3.47
C VAL A 36 -10.24 -10.84 -2.61
N ARG A 37 -11.07 -11.74 -3.15
CA ARG A 37 -11.49 -12.98 -2.47
C ARG A 37 -10.32 -13.92 -2.11
N GLU A 38 -9.23 -13.88 -2.87
CA GLU A 38 -8.06 -14.75 -2.67
C GLU A 38 -7.16 -14.25 -1.54
N ILE A 39 -7.25 -12.97 -1.20
CA ILE A 39 -6.41 -12.33 -0.18
C ILE A 39 -7.25 -11.73 0.97
N ARG A 40 -8.52 -12.11 1.09
CA ARG A 40 -9.45 -11.55 2.07
C ARG A 40 -8.91 -11.63 3.50
N ASP A 41 -8.37 -12.77 3.90
CA ASP A 41 -7.80 -12.94 5.24
C ASP A 41 -6.63 -11.97 5.49
N ALA A 42 -5.83 -11.69 4.46
CA ALA A 42 -4.76 -10.70 4.54
C ALA A 42 -5.34 -9.28 4.66
N LEU A 43 -6.39 -8.95 3.91
CA LEU A 43 -7.07 -7.65 4.01
C LEU A 43 -7.68 -7.44 5.40
N ASP A 44 -8.34 -8.47 5.95
CA ASP A 44 -8.89 -8.43 7.31
C ASP A 44 -7.77 -8.24 8.36
N TRP A 45 -6.62 -8.90 8.17
CA TRP A 45 -5.45 -8.73 9.03
C TRP A 45 -4.84 -7.32 8.96
N ILE A 46 -4.72 -6.75 7.75
CA ILE A 46 -4.21 -5.40 7.51
C ILE A 46 -5.16 -4.37 8.13
N SER A 47 -6.47 -4.52 7.89
CA SER A 47 -7.50 -3.65 8.45
C SER A 47 -7.43 -3.59 9.98
N ALA A 48 -7.34 -4.76 10.62
CA ALA A 48 -7.23 -4.86 12.09
C ALA A 48 -5.92 -4.27 12.65
N ARG A 49 -4.89 -4.08 11.83
CA ARG A 49 -3.55 -3.58 12.24
C ARG A 49 -3.16 -2.27 11.58
N LYS A 50 -4.09 -1.59 10.92
CA LYS A 50 -3.85 -0.38 10.14
C LYS A 50 -3.07 0.67 10.93
N ALA A 51 -3.47 0.96 12.17
CA ALA A 51 -2.77 1.93 13.02
C ALA A 51 -1.31 1.54 13.31
N LEU A 52 -1.04 0.25 13.57
CA LEU A 52 0.31 -0.27 13.80
C LEU A 52 1.16 -0.15 12.52
N LEU A 53 0.61 -0.57 11.39
CA LEU A 53 1.31 -0.56 10.10
C LEU A 53 1.65 0.86 9.65
N LEU A 54 0.72 1.81 9.81
CA LEU A 54 0.95 3.22 9.54
C LEU A 54 2.01 3.81 10.48
N GLY A 55 1.96 3.49 11.77
CA GLY A 55 2.95 3.93 12.75
C GLY A 55 4.35 3.42 12.42
N GLU A 56 4.48 2.15 12.03
CA GLU A 56 5.78 1.57 11.65
C GLU A 56 6.29 2.17 10.34
N TRP A 57 5.40 2.38 9.37
CA TRP A 57 5.77 3.07 8.13
C TRP A 57 6.26 4.50 8.40
N GLN A 58 5.59 5.26 9.26
CA GLN A 58 6.01 6.61 9.65
C GLN A 58 7.36 6.61 10.37
N ARG A 59 7.61 5.63 11.23
CA ARG A 59 8.89 5.47 11.94
C ARG A 59 10.07 5.33 10.97
N TYR A 60 9.88 4.58 9.89
CA TYR A 60 10.91 4.41 8.85
C TYR A 60 10.91 5.53 7.80
N ASN A 61 9.83 6.32 7.70
CA ASN A 61 9.68 7.41 6.75
C ASN A 61 9.43 8.76 7.46
N PRO A 62 10.33 9.25 8.33
CA PRO A 62 10.08 10.44 9.14
C PRO A 62 9.88 11.73 8.33
N ARG A 63 10.36 11.77 7.07
CA ARG A 63 10.14 12.92 6.14
C ARG A 63 8.73 12.98 5.57
N ALA A 64 7.98 11.87 5.56
CA ALA A 64 6.60 11.84 5.07
C ALA A 64 5.65 12.64 5.96
N ASN A 65 6.01 12.88 7.23
CA ASN A 65 5.22 13.67 8.17
C ASN A 65 5.28 15.18 7.90
N PHE A 66 6.26 15.66 7.13
CA PHE A 66 6.49 17.10 6.89
C PHE A 66 6.07 17.58 5.49
N SER A 67 5.70 16.66 4.58
CA SER A 67 5.31 17.00 3.21
C SER A 67 3.92 16.45 2.85
N THR A 68 2.99 17.39 2.64
CA THR A 68 1.70 17.33 1.92
C THR A 68 0.44 16.81 2.64
N PRO A 69 -0.65 17.62 2.69
CA PRO A 69 -1.98 17.21 3.15
C PRO A 69 -2.89 16.66 2.03
N ASN A 70 -2.35 16.32 0.85
CA ASN A 70 -3.15 15.88 -0.29
C ASN A 70 -3.03 14.37 -0.52
N PHE A 71 -3.86 13.61 0.20
CA PHE A 71 -4.29 12.29 -0.25
C PHE A 71 -5.21 12.48 -1.48
N SER A 72 -4.71 12.13 -2.67
CA SER A 72 -5.54 12.04 -3.87
C SER A 72 -5.42 10.62 -4.45
N PRO A 73 -6.51 9.84 -4.55
CA PRO A 73 -6.48 8.41 -4.88
C PRO A 73 -6.21 8.11 -6.38
N SER A 74 -5.56 9.02 -7.09
CA SER A 74 -5.45 8.99 -8.56
C SER A 74 -4.02 9.21 -9.07
N ALA A 75 -3.01 8.58 -8.43
CA ALA A 75 -1.71 8.42 -9.07
C ALA A 75 -1.78 7.21 -10.01
N HIS A 76 -2.14 7.51 -11.26
CA HIS A 76 -2.16 6.60 -12.39
C HIS A 76 -0.86 5.77 -12.48
N TRP A 77 -0.95 4.48 -12.21
CA TRP A 77 0.08 3.50 -12.54
C TRP A 77 0.09 3.28 -14.06
N ASN A 78 0.77 4.16 -14.80
CA ASN A 78 1.03 3.95 -16.21
C ASN A 78 2.37 3.21 -16.36
N ARG A 79 2.31 1.87 -16.50
CA ARG A 79 3.45 1.05 -16.93
C ARG A 79 3.22 0.62 -18.38
N THR A 80 3.60 1.48 -19.32
CA THR A 80 3.88 1.12 -20.72
C THR A 80 5.38 1.18 -20.93
N GLY A 81 5.95 0.11 -21.48
CA GLY A 81 7.35 0.00 -21.89
C GLY A 81 7.91 -1.37 -21.55
#